data_AF-A0A022GM20-F1
#
_entry.id   AF-A0A022GM20-F1
#
_cell.length_a   1.000
_cell.length_b   1.000
_cell.length_c   1.000
_cell.angle_alpha   90.00
_cell.angle_beta   90.00
_cell.angle_gamma   90.00
#
_symmetry.space_group_name_H-M   'P 1'
#
loop_
_entity.id
_entity.type
_entity.pdbx_description
1 polymer ?
#
loop_
_entity_poly.entity_id
_entity_poly.type
_entity_poly.pdbx_seq_one_letter_code
_entity_poly.pdbx_strand_id
1 'polypeptide(L)'
;VPSRHYGFGIGTLTSGITGGILLGSLVAVAINRHYTPEQVSDFAWRIPFILGGVFGLVSVYLRRFLHETPVFRELAERSNLARELPIRTVLREHRSASLFVALLTCVLSTSIVVVVLYTPAYLQKIHHIPAALALETNAFATLALTIGCVIVGWASDRIGTRAVMLIGWGGLLMTA
;
A
#
# COMPACT_ATOMS: atom_id res chain seq x y z
N VAL A 1 17.42 -0.63 9.98
CA VAL A 1 16.71 -1.80 10.55
C VAL A 1 17.71 -2.94 10.66
N PRO A 2 17.83 -3.65 11.79
CA PRO A 2 18.71 -4.82 11.89
C PRO A 2 18.32 -5.87 10.84
N SER A 3 19.30 -6.56 10.25
CA SER A 3 19.10 -7.52 9.14
C SER A 3 18.11 -8.66 9.45
N ARG A 4 17.78 -8.85 10.72
CA ARG A 4 16.87 -9.89 11.23
C ARG A 4 15.39 -9.47 11.28
N HIS A 5 15.05 -8.19 11.11
CA HIS A 5 13.68 -7.67 11.27
C HIS A 5 13.21 -6.84 10.06
N TYR A 6 13.78 -7.09 8.88
CA TYR A 6 13.47 -6.28 7.71
C TYR A 6 12.06 -6.54 7.17
N GLY A 7 11.57 -7.79 7.29
CA GLY A 7 10.22 -8.19 6.90
C GLY A 7 9.16 -7.50 7.74
N PHE A 8 9.33 -7.43 9.06
CA PHE A 8 8.46 -6.67 9.95
C PHE A 8 8.46 -5.19 9.59
N GLY A 9 9.63 -4.60 9.34
CA GLY A 9 9.73 -3.19 8.91
C GLY A 9 8.97 -2.90 7.60
N ILE A 10 9.11 -3.76 6.59
CA ILE A 10 8.37 -3.66 5.32
C ILE A 10 6.87 -3.91 5.54
N GLY A 11 6.50 -4.87 6.38
CA GLY A 11 5.12 -5.17 6.74
C GLY A 11 4.42 -3.98 7.39
N THR A 12 5.07 -3.33 8.36
CA THR A 12 4.56 -2.10 9.00
C THR A 12 4.47 -0.92 8.04
N LEU A 13 5.45 -0.76 7.15
CA LEU A 13 5.39 0.26 6.10
C LEU A 13 4.17 0.04 5.20
N THR A 14 3.96 -1.20 4.76
CA THR A 14 2.86 -1.58 3.88
C THR A 14 1.50 -1.45 4.59
N SER A 15 1.44 -1.79 5.88
CA SER A 15 0.24 -1.57 6.71
C SER A 15 -0.09 -0.08 6.86
N GLY A 16 0.90 0.80 6.81
CA GLY A 16 0.66 2.25 6.78
C GLY A 16 -0.09 2.69 5.51
N ILE A 17 0.25 2.10 4.36
CA ILE A 17 -0.40 2.39 3.08
C ILE A 17 -1.85 1.88 3.10
N THR A 18 -2.05 0.62 3.47
CA THR A 18 -3.39 0.01 3.53
C THR A 18 -4.25 0.61 4.65
N GLY A 19 -3.64 1.01 5.76
CA GLY A 19 -4.28 1.79 6.82
C GLY A 19 -4.78 3.15 6.33
N GLY A 20 -4.04 3.82 5.45
CA GLY A 20 -4.52 5.04 4.77
C GLY A 20 -5.76 4.79 3.91
N ILE A 21 -5.77 3.67 3.15
CA ILE A 21 -6.93 3.25 2.36
C ILE A 21 -8.14 2.96 3.26
N LEU A 22 -7.91 2.30 4.40
CA LEU A 22 -8.95 2.03 5.40
C LEU A 22 -9.53 3.33 5.95
N LEU A 23 -8.70 4.29 6.36
CA LEU A 23 -9.16 5.59 6.84
C LEU A 23 -9.98 6.32 5.79
N GLY A 24 -9.53 6.32 4.52
CA GLY A 24 -10.30 6.88 3.41
C GLY A 24 -11.66 6.19 3.23
N SER A 25 -11.71 4.87 3.34
CA SER A 25 -12.93 4.08 3.24
C SER A 25 -13.89 4.39 4.40
N LEU A 26 -13.40 4.52 5.62
CA LEU A 26 -14.20 4.90 6.79
C LEU A 26 -14.80 6.31 6.66
N VAL A 27 -14.02 7.27 6.15
CA VAL A 27 -14.52 8.62 5.84
C VAL A 27 -15.61 8.54 4.77
N ALA A 28 -15.42 7.74 3.72
CA ALA A 28 -16.43 7.56 2.68
C ALA A 28 -17.73 6.92 3.22
N VAL A 29 -17.63 5.92 4.10
CA VAL A 29 -18.79 5.32 4.80
C VAL A 29 -19.50 6.37 5.64
N ALA A 30 -18.75 7.15 6.44
CA ALA A 30 -19.32 8.19 7.29
C ALA A 30 -20.09 9.24 6.46
N ILE A 31 -19.52 9.68 5.33
CA ILE A 31 -20.17 10.63 4.43
C ILE A 31 -21.46 10.04 3.84
N ASN A 32 -21.40 8.83 3.29
CA ASN A 32 -22.57 8.19 2.67
C ASN A 32 -23.67 7.79 3.66
N ARG A 33 -23.36 7.67 4.96
CA ARG A 33 -24.36 7.43 6.02
C ARG A 33 -25.05 8.70 6.50
N HIS A 34 -24.35 9.85 6.51
CA HIS A 34 -24.87 11.08 7.11
C HIS A 34 -25.41 12.08 6.07
N TYR A 35 -25.02 11.97 4.80
CA TYR A 35 -25.41 12.90 3.75
C TYR A 35 -26.15 12.19 2.61
N THR A 36 -27.09 12.89 1.99
CA THR A 36 -27.76 12.41 0.76
C THR A 36 -26.86 12.58 -0.46
N PRO A 37 -27.11 11.86 -1.58
CA PRO A 37 -26.31 12.01 -2.80
C PRO A 37 -26.20 13.45 -3.31
N GLU A 38 -27.26 14.26 -3.15
CA GLU A 38 -27.28 15.67 -3.53
C GLU A 38 -26.38 16.52 -2.63
N GLN A 39 -26.37 16.26 -1.32
CA GLN A 39 -25.48 16.96 -0.38
C GLN A 39 -24.01 16.58 -0.60
N VAL A 40 -23.77 15.32 -0.98
CA VAL A 40 -22.42 14.84 -1.31
C VAL A 40 -21.86 15.58 -2.52
N SER A 41 -22.66 15.75 -3.59
CA SER A 41 -22.23 16.46 -4.79
C SER A 41 -22.11 17.98 -4.59
N ASP A 42 -22.93 18.57 -3.72
CA ASP A 42 -22.89 20.00 -3.42
C ASP A 42 -21.64 20.39 -2.59
N PHE A 43 -21.42 19.75 -1.44
CA PHE A 43 -20.33 20.14 -0.55
C PHE A 43 -19.60 19.00 0.17
N ALA A 44 -20.26 17.87 0.47
CA ALA A 44 -19.66 16.89 1.39
C ALA A 44 -18.42 16.20 0.79
N TRP A 45 -18.28 16.17 -0.54
CA TRP A 45 -17.08 15.70 -1.23
C TRP A 45 -15.80 16.46 -0.83
N ARG A 46 -15.90 17.70 -0.32
CA ARG A 46 -14.74 18.50 0.11
C ARG A 46 -14.11 18.00 1.41
N ILE A 47 -14.89 17.36 2.27
CA ILE A 47 -14.45 16.84 3.59
C ILE A 47 -13.24 15.89 3.47
N PRO A 48 -13.25 14.84 2.63
CA PRO A 48 -12.10 13.94 2.50
C PRO A 48 -10.87 14.64 1.93
N PHE A 49 -11.03 15.65 1.06
CA PHE A 49 -9.90 16.44 0.55
C PHE A 49 -9.25 17.31 1.63
N ILE A 50 -10.06 17.96 2.47
CA ILE A 50 -9.54 18.78 3.59
C ILE A 50 -8.80 17.87 4.59
N LEU A 51 -9.40 16.74 4.97
CA LEU A 51 -8.75 15.76 5.84
C LEU A 51 -7.44 15.25 5.23
N GLY A 52 -7.45 14.87 3.95
CA GLY A 52 -6.25 14.45 3.23
C GLY A 52 -5.17 15.52 3.20
N GLY A 53 -5.54 16.80 3.02
CA GLY A 53 -4.63 17.94 3.09
C GLY A 53 -3.96 18.08 4.45
N VAL A 54 -4.73 17.96 5.54
CA VAL A 54 -4.19 17.98 6.91
C VAL A 54 -3.22 16.82 7.12
N PHE A 55 -3.58 15.59 6.74
CA PHE A 55 -2.68 14.44 6.83
C PHE A 55 -1.42 14.62 5.97
N GLY A 56 -1.53 15.25 4.80
CA GLY A 56 -0.40 15.60 3.94
C GLY A 56 0.58 16.56 4.61
N LEU A 57 0.08 17.62 5.24
CA LEU A 57 0.89 18.57 6.00
C LEU A 57 1.58 17.90 7.19
N VAL A 58 0.86 17.04 7.93
CA VAL A 58 1.44 16.24 9.01
C VAL A 58 2.53 15.31 8.47
N SER A 59 2.34 14.69 7.31
CA SER A 59 3.37 13.87 6.67
C SER A 59 4.63 14.66 6.33
N VAL A 60 4.50 15.87 5.79
CA VAL A 60 5.63 16.77 5.51
C VAL A 60 6.35 17.15 6.80
N TYR A 61 5.61 17.43 7.87
CA TYR A 61 6.19 17.73 9.17
C TYR A 61 6.97 16.53 9.73
N LEU A 62 6.38 15.32 9.69
CA LEU A 62 7.02 14.10 10.16
C LEU A 62 8.30 13.76 9.38
N ARG A 63 8.35 14.08 8.08
CA ARG A 63 9.54 13.88 7.25
C ARG A 63 10.77 14.64 7.76
N ARG A 64 10.60 15.72 8.53
CA ARG A 64 11.72 16.47 9.13
C ARG A 64 12.49 15.67 10.19
N PHE A 65 11.89 14.64 10.76
CA PHE A 65 12.50 13.79 11.79
C PHE A 65 13.16 12.53 11.21
N LEU A 66 13.03 12.30 9.90
CA LEU A 66 13.68 11.17 9.23
C LEU A 66 15.13 11.53 8.89
N HIS A 67 16.06 10.89 9.60
CA HIS A 67 17.48 10.95 9.24
C HIS A 67 17.76 10.13 7.98
N GLU A 68 18.68 10.60 7.15
CA GLU A 68 19.17 9.81 6.03
C GLU A 68 19.80 8.49 6.52
N THR A 69 19.60 7.43 5.73
CA THR A 69 20.21 6.13 6.05
C THR A 69 21.73 6.21 5.93
N PRO A 70 22.50 5.50 6.78
CA PRO A 70 23.96 5.52 6.74
C PRO A 70 24.52 5.09 5.37
N VAL A 71 23.83 4.17 4.68
CA VAL A 71 24.17 3.72 3.32
C VAL A 71 24.09 4.86 2.31
N PHE A 72 23.07 5.72 2.40
CA PHE A 72 22.94 6.89 1.52
C PHE A 72 23.99 7.95 1.82
N ARG A 73 24.38 8.13 3.10
CA ARG A 73 25.47 9.03 3.47
C ARG A 73 26.81 8.54 2.92
N GLU A 74 27.12 7.24 3.07
CA GLU A 74 28.31 6.62 2.49
C GLU A 74 28.30 6.68 0.96
N LEU A 75 27.14 6.49 0.32
CA LEU A 75 26.98 6.62 -1.14
C LEU A 75 27.17 8.06 -1.60
N ALA A 76 26.72 9.07 -0.84
CA ALA A 76 26.94 10.48 -1.16
C ALA A 76 28.42 10.86 -1.05
N GLU A 77 29.14 10.30 -0.07
CA GLU A 77 30.59 10.45 0.04
C GLU A 77 31.33 9.77 -1.12
N ARG A 78 30.84 8.61 -1.57
CA ARG A 78 31.40 7.84 -2.69
C ARG A 78 30.93 8.33 -4.07
N SER A 79 29.83 9.06 -4.19
CA SER A 79 29.29 9.52 -5.48
C SER A 79 30.19 10.58 -6.13
N ASN A 80 31.04 11.25 -5.35
CA ASN A 80 32.16 12.05 -5.88
C ASN A 80 33.13 11.22 -6.76
N LEU A 81 33.10 9.88 -6.71
CA LEU A 81 33.97 8.97 -7.47
C LEU A 81 33.23 8.18 -8.57
N ALA A 82 31.90 8.14 -8.59
CA ALA A 82 31.13 7.28 -9.51
C ALA A 82 30.60 8.06 -10.73
N ARG A 83 31.08 7.71 -11.93
CA ARG A 83 30.82 8.43 -13.19
C ARG A 83 29.58 7.95 -13.97
N GLU A 84 28.93 6.85 -13.56
CA GLU A 84 27.75 6.28 -14.22
C GLU A 84 26.50 6.32 -13.33
N LEU A 85 25.34 6.55 -13.95
CA LEU A 85 24.03 6.52 -13.29
C LEU A 85 23.70 5.08 -12.82
N PRO A 86 23.39 4.85 -11.53
CA PRO A 86 23.12 3.52 -10.97
C PRO A 86 22.03 2.71 -11.71
N ILE A 87 21.05 3.41 -12.28
CA ILE A 87 19.95 2.81 -13.06
C ILE A 87 20.49 2.09 -14.30
N ARG A 88 21.50 2.65 -14.97
CA ARG A 88 22.07 2.06 -16.19
C ARG A 88 22.77 0.74 -15.88
N THR A 89 23.47 0.67 -14.75
CA THR A 89 24.14 -0.55 -14.26
C THR A 89 23.12 -1.63 -13.93
N VAL A 90 22.07 -1.31 -13.15
CA VAL A 90 21.02 -2.27 -12.77
C VAL A 90 20.30 -2.85 -14.00
N LEU A 91 19.93 -2.00 -14.96
CA LEU A 91 19.25 -2.44 -16.20
C LEU A 91 20.19 -3.13 -17.20
N ARG A 92 21.51 -3.10 -17.00
CA ARG A 92 22.46 -3.81 -17.87
C ARG A 92 22.87 -5.13 -17.26
N GLU A 93 23.22 -5.14 -15.98
CA GLU A 93 23.81 -6.29 -15.28
C GLU A 93 22.75 -7.17 -14.59
N HIS A 94 21.56 -6.64 -14.28
CA HIS A 94 20.52 -7.34 -13.54
C HIS A 94 19.16 -7.36 -14.25
N ARG A 95 19.16 -7.51 -15.58
CA ARG A 95 17.95 -7.48 -16.42
C ARG A 95 16.88 -8.50 -16.01
N SER A 96 17.27 -9.75 -15.80
CA SER A 96 16.35 -10.84 -15.44
C SER A 96 15.70 -10.59 -14.07
N ALA A 97 16.50 -10.21 -13.07
CA ALA A 97 16.01 -9.86 -11.75
C ALA A 97 15.09 -8.61 -11.79
N SER A 98 15.45 -7.60 -12.59
CA SER A 98 14.63 -6.39 -12.76
C SER A 98 13.28 -6.71 -13.39
N LEU A 99 13.26 -7.54 -14.44
CA LEU A 99 12.02 -7.98 -15.08
C LEU A 99 11.15 -8.79 -14.11
N PHE A 100 11.76 -9.69 -13.34
CA PHE A 100 11.05 -10.49 -12.35
C PHE A 100 10.38 -9.59 -11.29
N VAL A 101 11.11 -8.64 -10.71
CA VAL A 101 10.55 -7.70 -9.72
C VAL A 101 9.47 -6.80 -10.34
N ALA A 102 9.65 -6.37 -11.60
CA ALA A 102 8.63 -5.61 -12.31
C ALA A 102 7.33 -6.41 -12.47
N LEU A 103 7.41 -7.67 -12.90
CA LEU A 103 6.25 -8.55 -13.02
C LEU A 103 5.56 -8.79 -11.67
N LEU A 104 6.32 -9.06 -10.60
CA LEU A 104 5.77 -9.19 -9.25
C LEU A 104 5.03 -7.92 -8.82
N THR A 105 5.59 -6.75 -9.14
CA THR A 105 4.98 -5.45 -8.81
C THR A 105 3.71 -5.21 -9.61
N CYS A 106 3.68 -5.59 -10.89
CA CYS A 106 2.47 -5.52 -11.72
C CYS A 106 1.36 -6.41 -11.16
N VAL A 107 1.67 -7.67 -10.80
CA VAL A 107 0.69 -8.58 -10.20
C VAL A 107 0.14 -7.98 -8.89
N LEU A 108 1.02 -7.55 -7.98
CA LEU A 108 0.62 -6.91 -6.73
C LEU A 108 -0.29 -5.69 -6.96
N SER A 109 0.10 -4.81 -7.89
CA SER A 109 -0.65 -3.59 -8.20
C SER A 109 -2.03 -3.93 -8.75
N THR A 110 -2.12 -4.87 -9.69
CA THR A 110 -3.39 -5.35 -10.24
C THR A 110 -4.26 -5.97 -9.16
N SER A 111 -3.71 -6.82 -8.29
CA SER A 111 -4.46 -7.42 -7.18
C SER A 111 -5.04 -6.36 -6.25
N ILE A 112 -4.26 -5.34 -5.86
CA ILE A 112 -4.76 -4.26 -5.00
C ILE A 112 -5.85 -3.46 -5.71
N VAL A 113 -5.63 -3.05 -6.96
CA VAL A 113 -6.60 -2.25 -7.72
C VAL A 113 -7.92 -2.99 -7.90
N VAL A 114 -7.87 -4.26 -8.31
CA VAL A 114 -9.08 -5.04 -8.55
C VAL A 114 -9.79 -5.37 -7.24
N VAL A 115 -9.08 -5.93 -6.26
CA VAL A 115 -9.70 -6.49 -5.05
C VAL A 115 -10.10 -5.41 -4.06
N VAL A 116 -9.31 -4.33 -3.91
CA VAL A 116 -9.55 -3.32 -2.86
C VAL A 116 -10.22 -2.07 -3.41
N LEU A 117 -9.80 -1.58 -4.58
CA LEU A 117 -10.31 -0.32 -5.12
C LEU A 117 -11.56 -0.51 -6.01
N TYR A 118 -11.58 -1.54 -6.84
CA TYR A 118 -12.66 -1.74 -7.80
C TYR A 118 -13.87 -2.50 -7.23
N THR A 119 -13.64 -3.49 -6.35
CA THR A 119 -14.70 -4.31 -5.73
C THR A 119 -15.88 -3.51 -5.18
N PRO A 120 -15.72 -2.40 -4.42
CA PRO A 120 -16.85 -1.64 -3.90
C PRO A 120 -17.72 -1.05 -5.02
N ALA A 121 -17.08 -0.49 -6.05
CA ALA A 121 -17.77 0.09 -7.19
C ALA A 121 -18.45 -0.99 -8.04
N TYR A 122 -17.82 -2.15 -8.18
CA TYR A 122 -18.37 -3.31 -8.87
C TYR A 122 -19.64 -3.83 -8.18
N LEU A 123 -19.60 -4.01 -6.86
CA LEU A 123 -20.74 -4.44 -6.05
C LEU A 123 -21.91 -3.44 -6.12
N GLN A 124 -21.62 -2.15 -6.14
CA GLN A 124 -22.64 -1.11 -6.28
C GLN A 124 -23.25 -1.06 -7.69
N LYS A 125 -22.42 -1.13 -8.74
CA LYS A 125 -22.89 -0.94 -10.12
C LYS A 125 -23.56 -2.18 -10.72
N ILE A 126 -23.00 -3.36 -10.46
CA ILE A 126 -23.46 -4.61 -11.11
C ILE A 126 -24.45 -5.36 -10.22
N HIS A 127 -24.16 -5.42 -8.92
CA HIS A 127 -25.00 -6.15 -7.97
C HIS A 127 -26.02 -5.26 -7.24
N HIS A 128 -26.04 -3.95 -7.55
CA HIS A 128 -26.96 -2.96 -6.97
C HIS A 128 -26.96 -2.96 -5.42
N ILE A 129 -25.84 -3.34 -4.82
CA ILE A 129 -25.68 -3.34 -3.36
C ILE A 129 -25.61 -1.89 -2.87
N PRO A 130 -26.32 -1.53 -1.78
CA PRO A 130 -26.25 -0.18 -1.21
C PRO A 130 -24.80 0.23 -0.92
N ALA A 131 -24.45 1.47 -1.28
CA ALA A 131 -23.08 1.99 -1.14
C ALA A 131 -22.53 1.86 0.28
N ALA A 132 -23.36 2.11 1.30
CA ALA A 132 -22.99 1.97 2.69
C ALA A 132 -22.53 0.54 3.04
N LEU A 133 -23.26 -0.49 2.60
CA LEU A 133 -22.94 -1.89 2.88
C LEU A 133 -21.69 -2.37 2.10
N ALA A 134 -21.57 -1.96 0.84
CA ALA A 134 -20.41 -2.29 0.02
C ALA A 134 -19.11 -1.67 0.57
N LEU A 135 -19.16 -0.41 0.99
CA LEU A 135 -18.02 0.30 1.58
C LEU A 135 -17.68 -0.24 2.98
N GLU A 136 -18.67 -0.61 3.79
CA GLU A 136 -18.44 -1.20 5.12
C GLU A 136 -17.75 -2.56 5.02
N THR A 137 -18.23 -3.45 4.13
CA THR A 137 -17.56 -4.74 3.85
C THR A 137 -16.12 -4.53 3.36
N ASN A 138 -15.90 -3.54 2.49
CA ASN A 138 -14.56 -3.21 2.01
C ASN A 138 -13.64 -2.68 3.13
N ALA A 139 -14.18 -1.91 4.07
CA ALA A 139 -13.43 -1.44 5.23
C ALA A 139 -12.98 -2.63 6.09
N PHE A 140 -13.85 -3.61 6.34
CA PHE A 140 -13.45 -4.84 7.04
C PHE A 140 -12.37 -5.62 6.29
N ALA A 141 -12.50 -5.78 4.98
CA ALA A 141 -11.49 -6.44 4.15
C ALA A 141 -10.15 -5.71 4.19
N THR A 142 -10.16 -4.38 4.11
CA THR A 142 -8.95 -3.55 4.16
C THR A 142 -8.30 -3.56 5.55
N LEU A 143 -9.09 -3.63 6.62
CA LEU A 143 -8.58 -3.81 7.98
C LEU A 143 -7.89 -5.16 8.13
N ALA A 144 -8.50 -6.23 7.65
CA ALA A 144 -7.88 -7.56 7.64
C ALA A 144 -6.57 -7.56 6.84
N LEU A 145 -6.54 -6.88 5.68
CA LEU A 145 -5.32 -6.70 4.89
C LEU A 145 -4.24 -5.92 5.66
N THR A 146 -4.63 -4.83 6.33
CA THR A 146 -3.71 -3.98 7.11
C THR A 146 -3.02 -4.78 8.22
N ILE A 147 -3.79 -5.57 8.97
CA ILE A 147 -3.29 -6.46 10.02
C ILE A 147 -2.44 -7.58 9.38
N GLY A 148 -2.92 -8.14 8.27
CA GLY A 148 -2.23 -9.17 7.50
C GLY A 148 -0.83 -8.74 7.04
N CYS A 149 -0.65 -7.50 6.59
CA CYS A 149 0.67 -6.98 6.20
C CYS A 149 1.69 -7.06 7.34
N VAL A 150 1.29 -6.74 8.58
CA VAL A 150 2.17 -6.79 9.75
C VAL A 150 2.46 -8.25 10.14
N ILE A 151 1.43 -9.09 10.20
CA ILE A 151 1.57 -10.51 10.56
C ILE A 151 2.46 -11.23 9.55
N VAL A 152 2.23 -11.04 8.26
CA VAL A 152 3.00 -11.67 7.19
C VAL A 152 4.41 -11.11 7.12
N GLY A 153 4.60 -9.80 7.34
CA GLY A 153 5.93 -9.20 7.44
C GLY A 153 6.75 -9.81 8.58
N TRP A 154 6.14 -9.97 9.76
CA TRP A 154 6.74 -10.67 10.89
C TRP A 154 7.00 -12.15 10.62
N ALA A 155 6.07 -12.83 9.96
CA ALA A 155 6.25 -14.24 9.57
C ALA A 155 7.41 -14.40 8.57
N SER A 156 7.58 -13.45 7.65
CA SER A 156 8.68 -13.43 6.69
C SER A 156 10.05 -13.40 7.37
N ASP A 157 10.16 -12.72 8.51
CA ASP A 157 11.40 -12.72 9.31
C ASP A 157 11.67 -14.07 10.01
N ARG A 158 10.65 -14.91 10.21
CA ARG A 158 10.76 -16.21 10.90
C ARG A 158 10.89 -17.41 9.98
N ILE A 159 10.02 -17.52 8.98
CA ILE A 159 9.96 -18.68 8.06
C ILE A 159 10.64 -18.40 6.72
N GLY A 160 11.10 -17.17 6.50
CA GLY A 160 11.81 -16.74 5.31
C GLY A 160 10.90 -16.32 4.16
N THR A 161 11.37 -15.33 3.39
CA THR A 161 10.61 -14.67 2.31
C THR A 161 10.15 -15.64 1.22
N ARG A 162 10.96 -16.64 0.87
CA ARG A 162 10.60 -17.63 -0.16
C ARG A 162 9.39 -18.46 0.24
N ALA A 163 9.33 -18.94 1.48
CA ALA A 163 8.22 -19.73 1.97
C ALA A 163 6.93 -18.90 2.04
N VAL A 164 7.02 -17.66 2.55
CA VAL A 164 5.90 -16.72 2.59
C VAL A 164 5.37 -16.41 1.19
N MET A 165 6.27 -16.16 0.22
CA MET A 165 5.86 -15.93 -1.16
C MET A 165 5.15 -17.15 -1.74
N LEU A 166 5.68 -18.37 -1.60
CA LEU A 166 5.02 -19.57 -2.12
C LEU A 166 3.61 -19.76 -1.55
N ILE A 167 3.42 -19.53 -0.25
CA ILE A 167 2.11 -19.61 0.40
C ILE A 167 1.16 -18.53 -0.16
N GLY A 168 1.63 -17.28 -0.28
CA GLY A 168 0.81 -16.19 -0.81
C GLY A 168 0.39 -16.40 -2.27
N TRP A 169 1.31 -16.88 -3.11
CA TRP A 169 1.02 -17.21 -4.50
C TRP A 169 0.08 -18.40 -4.63
N GLY A 170 0.24 -19.43 -3.79
CA GLY A 170 -0.69 -20.55 -3.72
C GLY A 170 -2.10 -20.11 -3.34
N GLY A 171 -2.23 -19.23 -2.33
CA GLY A 171 -3.52 -18.67 -1.93
C GLY A 171 -4.19 -17.83 -3.03
N LEU A 172 -3.42 -17.02 -3.75
CA LEU A 172 -3.94 -16.26 -4.90
C LEU A 172 -4.45 -17.18 -6.03
N LEU A 173 -3.74 -18.26 -6.33
CA LEU A 173 -4.17 -19.22 -7.35
C LEU A 173 -5.44 -19.98 -6.97
N MET A 174 -5.66 -20.24 -5.67
CA MET A 174 -6.89 -20.91 -5.21
C MET A 174 -8.11 -20.00 -5.18
N THR A 175 -7.90 -18.67 -5.19
CA THR A 175 -8.97 -17.67 -5.07
C THR A 175 -9.32 -16.98 -6.40
N ALA A 176 -8.50 -17.19 -7.44
CA ALA A 176 -8.74 -16.77 -8.82
C ALA A 176 -9.58 -17.80 -9.59
#